data_AF-A0AAF0MP20-F1
#
_entry.id   AF-A0AAF0MP20-F1
#
_cell.length_a   1.000
_cell.length_b   1.000
_cell.length_c   1.000
_cell.angle_alpha   90.00
_cell.angle_beta   90.00
_cell.angle_gamma   90.00
#
_symmetry.space_group_name_H-M   'P 1'
#
loop_
_entity.id
_entity.type
_entity.pdbx_description
1 polymer ?
#
loop_
_entity_poly.entity_id
_entity_poly.type
_entity_poly.pdbx_seq_one_letter_code
_entity_poly.pdbx_strand_id
1 'polypeptide(L)'
;MTTLTTRERDRRANRYLLGTIAVVAVITSAVLHRPVLSSNPVAFWLPTVAGLAYGSGLWFLGTRHDSKWLSNLTWAGWLVVFWVLLWTKVVSGPAWFMAVMAGGLAVTAAFPRKTKPSKVEKVPLAEAQPWSGSDVTAEATTHTFGRRTVPAVTITTRDGATRFRVSELAGFFDKETGTVTSIPEQPLTFLTRVGVAAPDSVIGEATDGLPDDTLVLIDAAHDSRPAAVVSDEDAVTFEHWVRTLPED
;
A
#
# COMPACT_ATOMS: atom_id res chain seq x y z
N MET A 1 -6.63 -9.27 -24.10
CA MET A 1 -6.05 -7.95 -23.79
C MET A 1 -6.73 -7.48 -22.52
N THR A 2 -6.07 -7.56 -21.37
CA THR A 2 -6.64 -7.24 -20.06
C THR A 2 -6.68 -5.72 -19.87
N THR A 3 -7.88 -5.14 -19.89
CA THR A 3 -8.10 -3.74 -19.51
C THR A 3 -7.93 -3.61 -18.01
N LEU A 4 -6.72 -3.18 -17.59
CA LEU A 4 -6.47 -2.74 -16.22
C LEU A 4 -7.49 -1.67 -15.83
N THR A 5 -8.10 -1.81 -14.66
CA THR A 5 -9.00 -0.81 -14.07
C THR A 5 -8.29 0.54 -13.98
N THR A 6 -9.04 1.64 -14.06
CA THR A 6 -8.48 3.01 -14.15
C THR A 6 -7.53 3.32 -12.99
N ARG A 7 -7.78 2.75 -11.80
CA ARG A 7 -6.98 2.98 -10.60
C ARG A 7 -5.76 2.07 -10.46
N GLU A 8 -5.84 0.81 -10.90
CA GLU A 8 -4.63 -0.02 -11.01
C GLU A 8 -3.72 0.49 -12.11
N ARG A 9 -4.32 1.05 -13.17
CA ARG A 9 -3.60 1.85 -14.16
C ARG A 9 -2.96 3.06 -13.51
N ASP A 10 -3.63 3.83 -12.65
CA ASP A 10 -3.03 4.99 -11.98
C ASP A 10 -1.92 4.60 -10.98
N ARG A 11 -2.09 3.53 -10.20
CA ARG A 11 -1.07 3.05 -9.26
C ARG A 11 0.16 2.51 -9.99
N ARG A 12 -0.05 1.71 -11.03
CA ARG A 12 1.03 1.24 -11.90
C ARG A 12 1.64 2.40 -12.65
N ALA A 13 0.85 3.33 -13.17
CA ALA A 13 1.31 4.52 -13.88
C ALA A 13 2.16 5.40 -12.96
N ASN A 14 1.78 5.60 -11.70
CA ASN A 14 2.59 6.36 -10.75
C ASN A 14 3.91 5.64 -10.44
N ARG A 15 3.89 4.31 -10.23
CA ARG A 15 5.12 3.53 -10.05
C ARG A 15 6.03 3.58 -11.28
N TYR A 16 5.46 3.44 -12.48
CA TYR A 16 6.19 3.54 -13.74
C TYR A 16 6.69 4.96 -13.97
N LEU A 17 5.90 5.99 -13.71
CA LEU A 17 6.28 7.39 -13.83
C LEU A 17 7.46 7.72 -12.91
N LEU A 18 7.39 7.36 -11.63
CA LEU A 18 8.49 7.57 -10.67
C LEU A 18 9.74 6.78 -11.09
N GLY A 19 9.57 5.54 -11.56
CA GLY A 19 10.66 4.73 -12.10
C GLY A 19 11.29 5.34 -13.36
N THR A 20 10.47 5.83 -14.29
CA THR A 20 10.90 6.51 -15.52
C THR A 20 11.63 7.81 -15.18
N ILE A 21 11.12 8.61 -14.24
CA ILE A 21 11.81 9.83 -13.77
C ILE A 21 13.18 9.46 -13.18
N ALA A 22 13.29 8.40 -12.39
CA ALA A 22 14.56 7.94 -11.84
C ALA A 22 15.55 7.52 -12.96
N VAL A 23 15.09 6.78 -13.97
CA VAL A 23 15.92 6.37 -15.12
C VAL A 23 16.36 7.59 -15.93
N VAL A 24 15.44 8.51 -16.23
CA VAL A 24 15.74 9.76 -16.94
C VAL A 24 16.74 10.59 -16.15
N ALA A 25 16.63 10.66 -14.82
CA ALA A 25 17.57 11.36 -13.97
C ALA A 25 18.99 10.79 -14.07
N VAL A 26 19.13 9.46 -14.08
CA VAL A 26 20.43 8.78 -14.25
C VAL A 26 21.02 9.04 -15.63
N ILE A 27 20.21 8.90 -16.69
CA ILE A 27 20.66 9.15 -18.09
C ILE A 27 21.08 10.61 -18.26
N THR A 28 20.26 11.54 -17.77
CA THR A 28 20.52 12.99 -17.84
C THR A 28 21.82 13.34 -17.11
N SER A 29 22.04 12.74 -15.93
CA SER A 29 23.29 12.89 -15.18
C SER A 29 24.49 12.39 -16.00
N ALA A 30 24.42 11.20 -16.59
CA ALA A 30 25.50 10.64 -17.41
C ALA A 30 25.80 11.49 -18.67
N VAL A 31 24.78 12.04 -19.33
CA VAL A 31 24.94 12.91 -20.51
C VAL A 31 25.56 14.25 -20.13
N LEU A 32 25.06 14.91 -19.09
CA LEU A 32 25.57 16.21 -18.62
C LEU A 32 27.02 16.13 -18.15
N HIS A 33 27.41 14.99 -17.57
CA HIS A 33 28.74 14.78 -17.01
C HIS A 33 29.65 13.95 -17.91
N ARG A 34 29.26 13.70 -19.17
CA ARG A 34 30.04 12.97 -20.18
C ARG A 34 31.52 13.38 -20.26
N PRO A 35 31.90 14.68 -20.26
CA PRO A 35 33.32 15.07 -20.29
C PRO A 35 34.09 14.67 -19.02
N VAL A 36 33.43 14.64 -17.86
CA VAL A 36 34.01 14.18 -16.59
C VAL A 36 34.10 12.66 -16.58
N LEU A 37 33.08 11.96 -17.08
CA LEU A 37 33.05 10.51 -17.21
C LEU A 37 34.23 10.00 -18.07
N SER A 38 34.56 10.70 -19.15
CA SER A 38 35.66 10.34 -20.04
C SER A 38 37.05 10.68 -19.50
N SER A 39 37.17 11.68 -18.63
CA SER A 39 38.48 12.17 -18.14
C SER A 39 38.84 11.59 -16.75
N ASN A 40 37.87 11.47 -15.86
CA ASN A 40 38.03 10.90 -14.54
C ASN A 40 36.73 10.18 -14.11
N PRO A 41 36.55 8.92 -14.51
CA PRO A 41 35.32 8.17 -14.22
C PRO A 41 35.07 7.99 -12.73
N VAL A 42 36.12 7.90 -11.91
CA VAL A 42 36.00 7.76 -10.45
C VAL A 42 35.36 8.99 -9.82
N ALA A 43 35.71 10.20 -10.30
CA ALA A 43 35.14 11.45 -9.80
C ALA A 43 33.63 11.58 -10.08
N PHE A 44 33.11 10.85 -11.06
CA PHE A 44 31.67 10.76 -11.33
C PHE A 44 31.01 9.59 -10.58
N TRP A 45 31.57 8.39 -10.66
CA TRP A 45 30.95 7.19 -10.11
C TRP A 45 30.95 7.14 -8.60
N LEU A 46 32.02 7.59 -7.95
CA LEU A 46 32.15 7.48 -6.49
C LEU A 46 31.08 8.32 -5.76
N PRO A 47 30.83 9.60 -6.14
CA PRO A 47 29.70 10.37 -5.61
C PRO A 47 28.35 9.79 -6.05
N THR A 48 28.21 9.32 -7.29
CA THR A 48 26.93 8.79 -7.79
C THR A 48 26.50 7.53 -7.03
N VAL A 49 27.41 6.58 -6.82
CA VAL A 49 27.13 5.36 -6.06
C VAL A 49 26.84 5.68 -4.60
N ALA A 50 27.63 6.56 -3.99
CA ALA A 50 27.38 6.99 -2.62
C ALA A 50 26.05 7.76 -2.47
N GLY A 51 25.66 8.54 -3.47
CA GLY A 51 24.39 9.26 -3.51
C GLY A 51 23.20 8.33 -3.68
N LEU A 52 23.32 7.32 -4.54
CA LEU A 52 22.31 6.25 -4.67
C LEU A 52 22.16 5.46 -3.36
N ALA A 53 23.27 5.08 -2.73
CA ALA A 53 23.25 4.37 -1.44
C ALA A 53 22.61 5.22 -0.34
N TYR A 54 22.97 6.52 -0.28
CA TYR A 54 22.38 7.50 0.64
C TYR A 54 20.87 7.65 0.40
N GLY A 55 20.47 7.93 -0.83
CA GLY A 55 19.09 8.09 -1.23
C GLY A 55 18.25 6.83 -1.04
N SER A 56 18.85 5.64 -1.17
CA SER A 56 18.12 4.38 -0.95
C SER A 56 17.98 4.05 0.54
N GLY A 57 19.09 4.10 1.29
CA GLY A 57 19.11 3.67 2.69
C GLY A 57 18.42 4.66 3.64
N LEU A 58 18.78 5.94 3.56
CA LEU A 58 18.27 6.95 4.49
C LEU A 58 16.85 7.39 4.18
N TRP A 59 16.44 7.39 2.91
CA TRP A 59 15.05 7.62 2.54
C TRP A 59 14.16 6.48 3.03
N PHE A 60 14.61 5.22 2.91
CA PHE A 60 13.89 4.07 3.47
C PHE A 60 13.72 4.16 4.99
N LEU A 61 14.80 4.53 5.71
CA LEU A 61 14.76 4.68 7.17
C LEU A 61 13.90 5.87 7.63
N GLY A 62 14.01 7.01 6.94
CA GLY A 62 13.27 8.23 7.27
C GLY A 62 11.78 8.17 6.90
N THR A 63 11.40 7.36 5.90
CA THR A 63 9.99 7.19 5.51
C THR A 63 9.24 6.13 6.30
N ARG A 64 9.95 5.17 6.92
CA ARG A 64 9.35 4.06 7.67
C ARG A 64 9.13 4.37 9.15
N HIS A 65 9.95 5.25 9.73
CA HIS A 65 9.69 5.78 11.07
C HIS A 65 8.96 7.12 10.92
N ASP A 66 7.77 7.23 11.49
CA ASP A 66 6.96 8.47 11.59
C ASP A 66 7.66 9.66 12.32
N SER A 67 8.97 9.55 12.54
CA SER A 67 9.84 10.54 13.15
C SER A 67 10.21 11.64 12.16
N LYS A 68 9.63 12.82 12.36
CA LYS A 68 10.02 14.06 11.68
C LYS A 68 11.52 14.36 11.86
N TRP A 69 12.12 13.90 12.96
CA TRP A 69 13.54 14.13 13.25
C TRP A 69 14.46 13.38 12.29
N LEU A 70 14.19 12.09 12.02
CA LEU A 70 14.98 11.32 11.06
C LEU A 70 14.82 11.85 9.63
N SER A 71 13.61 12.24 9.24
CA SER A 71 13.37 12.87 7.92
C SER A 71 14.08 14.23 7.77
N ASN A 72 14.20 15.01 8.85
CA ASN A 72 14.91 16.29 8.81
C ASN A 72 16.43 16.10 8.80
N LEU A 73 16.94 15.08 9.52
CA LEU A 73 18.36 14.74 9.55
C LEU A 73 18.87 14.27 8.19
N THR A 74 18.05 13.50 7.45
CA THR A 74 18.36 13.06 6.09
C THR A 74 18.34 14.21 5.08
N TRP A 75 17.38 15.14 5.20
CA TRP A 75 17.40 16.37 4.41
C TRP A 75 18.60 17.27 4.73
N ALA A 76 18.96 17.40 6.01
CA ALA A 76 20.10 18.20 6.43
C ALA A 76 21.42 17.60 5.96
N GLY A 77 21.62 16.29 6.10
CA GLY A 77 22.83 15.60 5.61
C GLY A 77 22.98 15.70 4.09
N TRP A 78 21.88 15.57 3.35
CA TRP A 78 21.87 15.77 1.91
C TRP A 78 22.23 17.20 1.50
N LEU A 79 21.64 18.21 2.15
CA LEU A 79 21.94 19.63 1.89
C LEU A 79 23.41 19.95 2.18
N VAL A 80 23.96 19.45 3.29
CA VAL A 80 25.36 19.69 3.67
C VAL A 80 26.31 19.09 2.63
N VAL A 81 26.12 17.84 2.22
CA VAL A 81 26.97 17.20 1.20
C VAL A 81 26.84 17.91 -0.14
N PHE A 82 25.62 18.28 -0.54
CA PHE A 82 25.39 19.03 -1.77
C PHE A 82 26.10 20.39 -1.77
N TRP A 83 26.01 21.14 -0.67
CA TRP A 83 26.69 22.43 -0.52
C TRP A 83 28.21 22.30 -0.49
N VAL A 84 28.76 21.26 0.15
CA VAL A 84 30.20 20.98 0.16
C VAL A 84 30.70 20.66 -1.27
N LEU A 85 29.96 19.86 -2.03
CA LEU A 85 30.32 19.52 -3.42
C LEU A 85 30.23 20.73 -4.36
N LEU A 86 29.22 21.59 -4.17
CA LEU A 86 29.11 22.87 -4.90
C LEU A 86 30.26 23.82 -4.55
N TRP A 87 30.57 23.96 -3.26
CA TRP A 87 31.58 24.89 -2.78
C TRP A 87 33.00 24.49 -3.19
N THR A 88 33.27 23.19 -3.26
CA THR A 88 34.54 22.64 -3.75
C THR A 88 34.69 22.71 -5.28
N LYS A 89 33.70 23.29 -5.99
CA LYS A 89 33.64 23.39 -7.46
C LYS A 89 33.84 22.05 -8.18
N VAL A 90 33.56 20.94 -7.48
CA VAL A 90 33.63 19.63 -8.10
C VAL A 90 32.35 19.47 -8.90
N VAL A 91 32.49 19.14 -10.18
CA VAL A 91 31.38 18.93 -11.13
C VAL A 91 30.43 17.80 -10.65
N SER A 92 30.76 17.09 -9.57
CA SER A 92 30.00 15.99 -8.98
C SER A 92 28.81 16.40 -8.09
N GLY A 93 28.63 17.68 -7.75
CA GLY A 93 27.49 18.14 -6.93
C GLY A 93 26.12 17.86 -7.57
N PRO A 94 25.89 18.24 -8.84
CA PRO A 94 24.66 17.89 -9.57
C PRO A 94 24.50 16.38 -9.79
N ALA A 95 25.59 15.64 -10.05
CA ALA A 95 25.53 14.18 -10.19
C ALA A 95 25.11 13.48 -8.88
N TRP A 96 25.65 13.92 -7.74
CA TRP A 96 25.25 13.48 -6.40
C TRP A 96 23.76 13.75 -6.14
N PHE A 97 23.28 14.95 -6.45
CA PHE A 97 21.87 15.33 -6.29
C PHE A 97 20.94 14.37 -7.05
N MET A 98 21.24 14.15 -8.33
CA MET A 98 20.41 13.29 -9.19
C MET A 98 20.44 11.84 -8.74
N ALA A 99 21.59 11.36 -8.25
CA ALA A 99 21.75 10.03 -7.69
C ALA A 99 20.89 9.81 -6.44
N VAL A 100 20.87 10.78 -5.52
CA VAL A 100 20.05 10.71 -4.30
C VAL A 100 18.55 10.70 -4.65
N MET A 101 18.12 11.56 -5.58
CA MET A 101 16.74 11.60 -6.04
C MET A 101 16.33 10.29 -6.71
N ALA A 102 17.18 9.74 -7.58
CA ALA A 102 16.93 8.46 -8.24
C ALA A 102 16.79 7.31 -7.23
N GLY A 103 17.68 7.25 -6.22
CA GLY A 103 17.61 6.25 -5.15
C GLY A 103 16.33 6.36 -4.32
N GLY A 104 15.97 7.58 -3.89
CA GLY A 104 14.74 7.82 -3.12
C GLY A 104 13.48 7.46 -3.91
N LEU A 105 13.41 7.87 -5.18
CA LEU A 105 12.29 7.54 -6.07
C LEU A 105 12.18 6.03 -6.30
N ALA A 106 13.29 5.34 -6.58
CA ALA A 106 13.31 3.89 -6.75
C ALA A 106 12.80 3.15 -5.52
N VAL A 107 13.20 3.58 -4.32
CA VAL A 107 12.71 3.02 -3.06
C VAL A 107 11.23 3.28 -2.87
N THR A 108 10.73 4.50 -3.14
CA THR A 108 9.29 4.78 -3.02
C THR A 108 8.44 4.01 -4.03
N ALA A 109 8.97 3.76 -5.22
CA ALA A 109 8.31 2.96 -6.25
C ALA A 109 8.24 1.48 -5.84
N ALA A 110 9.33 0.95 -5.27
CA ALA A 110 9.42 -0.42 -4.79
C ALA A 110 8.60 -0.65 -3.50
N PHE A 111 8.63 0.32 -2.59
CA PHE A 111 8.00 0.27 -1.27
C PHE A 111 7.09 1.49 -1.07
N PRO A 112 5.88 1.50 -1.66
CA PRO A 112 4.93 2.58 -1.45
C PRO A 112 4.63 2.71 0.05
N ARG A 113 4.50 3.94 0.54
CA ARG A 113 4.17 4.21 1.95
C ARG A 113 2.89 3.46 2.34
N LYS A 114 2.94 2.73 3.45
CA LYS A 114 1.75 2.19 4.10
C LYS A 114 0.83 3.34 4.48
N THR A 115 -0.47 3.18 4.22
CA THR A 115 -1.49 4.09 4.74
C THR A 115 -1.35 4.11 6.26
N LYS A 116 -1.39 5.29 6.88
CA LYS A 116 -1.31 5.36 8.34
C LYS A 116 -2.55 4.69 8.93
N PRO A 117 -2.41 3.84 9.95
CA PRO A 117 -3.55 3.24 10.61
C PRO A 117 -4.48 4.35 11.13
N SER A 118 -5.78 4.12 10.97
CA SER A 118 -6.80 5.09 11.34
C SER A 118 -6.72 5.42 12.84
N LYS A 119 -6.77 6.71 13.20
CA LYS A 119 -6.71 7.20 14.60
C LYS A 119 -8.07 7.14 15.31
N VAL A 120 -8.87 6.11 15.02
CA VAL A 120 -10.18 5.94 15.65
C VAL A 120 -9.98 5.35 17.04
N GLU A 121 -10.72 5.86 18.02
CA GLU A 121 -10.71 5.35 19.39
C GLU A 121 -11.20 3.90 19.40
N LYS A 122 -10.47 3.03 20.10
CA LYS A 122 -10.77 1.60 20.16
C LYS A 122 -11.74 1.32 21.29
N VAL A 123 -12.84 0.64 20.98
CA VAL A 123 -13.87 0.23 21.93
C VAL A 123 -13.64 -1.24 22.31
N PRO A 124 -13.84 -1.64 23.57
CA PRO A 124 -13.80 -3.05 23.94
C PRO A 124 -14.78 -3.90 23.10
N LEU A 125 -14.36 -5.10 22.70
CA LEU A 125 -15.20 -6.01 21.89
C LEU A 125 -16.60 -6.25 22.48
N ALA A 126 -16.71 -6.33 23.81
CA ALA A 126 -17.97 -6.55 24.50
C ALA A 126 -18.93 -5.35 24.46
N GLU A 127 -18.43 -4.15 24.17
CA GLU A 127 -19.19 -2.91 24.10
C GLU A 127 -19.49 -2.49 22.65
N ALA A 128 -18.87 -3.16 21.67
CA ALA A 128 -19.10 -2.91 20.26
C ALA A 128 -20.51 -3.35 19.84
N GLN A 129 -21.35 -2.37 19.49
CA GLN A 129 -22.67 -2.65 18.92
C GLN A 129 -22.54 -3.33 17.55
N PRO A 130 -23.43 -4.26 17.18
CA PRO A 130 -23.47 -4.81 15.84
C PRO A 130 -23.65 -3.72 14.78
N TRP A 131 -23.02 -3.90 13.63
CA TRP A 131 -23.25 -3.07 12.45
C TRP A 131 -24.25 -3.74 11.51
N SER A 132 -25.03 -2.96 10.76
CA SER A 132 -25.99 -3.44 9.76
C SER A 132 -26.09 -2.47 8.60
N GLY A 133 -26.10 -2.98 7.37
CA GLY A 133 -26.24 -2.22 6.13
C GLY A 133 -26.24 -3.14 4.91
N SER A 134 -26.88 -2.74 3.80
CA SER A 134 -26.96 -3.54 2.56
C SER A 134 -27.33 -5.02 2.75
N ASP A 135 -28.29 -5.33 3.63
CA ASP A 135 -28.70 -6.70 4.01
C ASP A 135 -27.60 -7.58 4.63
N VAL A 136 -26.54 -6.94 5.13
CA VAL A 136 -25.44 -7.56 5.84
C VAL A 136 -25.45 -7.09 7.29
N THR A 137 -25.30 -8.02 8.23
CA THR A 137 -25.02 -7.68 9.64
C THR A 137 -23.62 -8.11 10.01
N ALA A 138 -22.96 -7.36 10.87
CA ALA A 138 -21.62 -7.67 11.35
C ALA A 138 -21.54 -7.54 12.88
N GLU A 139 -20.96 -8.55 13.51
CA GLU A 139 -20.83 -8.63 14.96
C GLU A 139 -19.36 -8.83 15.36
N ALA A 140 -18.96 -8.12 16.41
CA ALA A 140 -17.63 -8.26 16.99
C ALA A 140 -17.58 -9.54 17.83
N THR A 141 -16.63 -10.41 17.54
CA THR A 141 -16.47 -11.73 18.16
C THR A 141 -15.01 -12.01 18.45
N THR A 142 -14.71 -13.14 19.08
CA THR A 142 -13.34 -13.63 19.20
C THR A 142 -13.19 -14.98 18.52
N HIS A 143 -11.98 -15.27 18.05
CA HIS A 143 -11.64 -16.57 17.49
C HIS A 143 -10.35 -17.10 18.11
N THR A 144 -10.30 -18.39 18.39
CA THR A 144 -9.13 -19.03 18.99
C THR A 144 -8.28 -19.68 17.91
N PHE A 145 -7.09 -19.12 17.67
CA PHE A 145 -6.05 -19.73 16.85
C PHE A 145 -5.03 -20.44 17.72
N GLY A 146 -5.15 -21.76 17.82
CA GLY A 146 -4.27 -22.57 18.67
C GLY A 146 -4.40 -22.16 20.14
N ARG A 147 -3.42 -21.41 20.65
CA ARG A 147 -3.40 -20.90 22.05
C ARG A 147 -3.75 -19.42 22.19
N ARG A 148 -3.94 -18.69 21.10
CA ARG A 148 -4.21 -17.25 21.11
C ARG A 148 -5.66 -16.98 20.74
N THR A 149 -6.35 -16.18 21.54
CA THR A 149 -7.66 -15.63 21.21
C THR A 149 -7.46 -14.27 20.57
N VAL A 150 -8.05 -14.07 19.38
CA VAL A 150 -7.93 -12.84 18.60
C VAL A 150 -9.30 -12.22 18.31
N PRO A 151 -9.44 -10.88 18.31
CA PRO A 151 -10.56 -10.18 17.71
C PRO A 151 -10.91 -10.63 16.29
N ALA A 152 -12.19 -10.88 16.05
CA ALA A 152 -12.74 -11.25 14.76
C ALA A 152 -14.11 -10.58 14.52
N VAL A 153 -14.50 -10.42 13.28
CA VAL A 153 -15.83 -9.95 12.88
C VAL A 153 -16.57 -11.10 12.24
N THR A 154 -17.77 -11.42 12.74
CA THR A 154 -18.68 -12.34 12.06
C THR A 154 -19.64 -11.52 11.20
N ILE A 155 -19.58 -11.71 9.88
CA ILE A 155 -20.45 -11.10 8.88
C ILE A 155 -21.52 -12.10 8.51
N THR A 156 -22.78 -11.74 8.71
CA THR A 156 -23.95 -12.56 8.35
C THR A 156 -24.64 -11.95 7.14
N THR A 157 -24.88 -12.82 6.16
CA THR A 157 -25.62 -12.52 4.93
C THR A 157 -26.78 -13.50 4.80
N ARG A 158 -27.59 -13.34 3.73
CA ARG A 158 -28.61 -14.33 3.36
C ARG A 158 -28.06 -15.74 3.15
N ASP A 159 -26.80 -15.85 2.71
CA ASP A 159 -26.18 -17.11 2.30
C ASP A 159 -25.43 -17.77 3.50
N GLY A 160 -25.29 -17.06 4.62
CA GLY A 160 -24.73 -17.59 5.87
C GLY A 160 -23.86 -16.60 6.65
N ALA A 161 -23.33 -17.08 7.77
CA ALA A 161 -22.40 -16.35 8.62
C ALA A 161 -20.95 -16.76 8.33
N THR A 162 -20.09 -15.77 8.12
CA THR A 162 -18.67 -15.94 7.81
C THR A 162 -17.86 -15.07 8.75
N ARG A 163 -16.63 -15.44 9.07
CA ARG A 163 -15.83 -14.70 10.06
C ARG A 163 -14.50 -14.26 9.49
N PHE A 164 -14.03 -13.08 9.86
CA PHE A 164 -12.80 -12.46 9.40
C PHE A 164 -12.01 -11.94 10.60
N ARG A 165 -10.67 -11.91 10.53
CA ARG A 165 -9.84 -11.25 11.56
C ARG A 165 -9.99 -9.74 11.45
N VAL A 166 -10.08 -9.05 12.60
CA VAL A 166 -10.13 -7.58 12.63
C VAL A 166 -8.87 -6.98 12.01
N SER A 167 -7.69 -7.55 12.30
CA SER A 167 -6.40 -7.09 11.76
C SER A 167 -6.31 -7.21 10.24
N GLU A 168 -6.88 -8.26 9.64
CA GLU A 168 -6.89 -8.43 8.19
C GLU A 168 -7.91 -7.51 7.51
N LEU A 169 -9.06 -7.28 8.13
CA LEU A 169 -10.03 -6.27 7.66
C LEU A 169 -9.44 -4.86 7.73
N ALA A 170 -8.76 -4.50 8.83
CA ALA A 170 -8.08 -3.22 8.96
C ALA A 170 -7.01 -3.05 7.86
N GLY A 171 -6.19 -4.08 7.61
CA GLY A 171 -5.21 -4.09 6.53
C GLY A 171 -5.83 -3.94 5.14
N PHE A 172 -6.99 -4.54 4.91
CA PHE A 172 -7.76 -4.39 3.67
C PHE A 172 -8.25 -2.95 3.47
N PHE A 173 -8.82 -2.33 4.51
CA PHE A 173 -9.22 -0.93 4.45
C PHE A 173 -8.01 0.03 4.33
N ASP A 174 -6.86 -0.34 4.89
CA ASP A 174 -5.58 0.38 4.71
C ASP A 174 -4.96 0.17 3.32
N LYS A 175 -5.57 -0.66 2.48
CA LYS A 175 -5.12 -1.04 1.13
C LYS A 175 -3.79 -1.81 1.15
N GLU A 176 -3.48 -2.49 2.25
CA GLU A 176 -2.36 -3.41 2.34
C GLU A 176 -2.65 -4.71 1.59
N THR A 177 -3.91 -5.17 1.65
CA THR A 177 -4.42 -6.36 0.95
C THR A 177 -5.61 -5.98 0.08
N GLY A 178 -5.74 -6.63 -1.08
CA GLY A 178 -6.88 -6.40 -1.98
C GLY A 178 -8.07 -7.31 -1.73
N THR A 179 -7.86 -8.40 -1.00
CA THR A 179 -8.86 -9.42 -0.67
C THR A 179 -8.56 -9.97 0.71
N VAL A 180 -9.61 -10.23 1.49
CA VAL A 180 -9.55 -10.90 2.80
C VAL A 180 -10.31 -12.21 2.72
N THR A 181 -9.79 -13.24 3.36
CA THR A 181 -10.36 -14.59 3.40
C THR A 181 -11.04 -14.88 4.73
N SER A 182 -12.13 -15.66 4.70
CA SER A 182 -12.85 -16.09 5.89
C SER A 182 -12.07 -17.12 6.73
N ILE A 183 -12.49 -17.24 7.99
CA ILE A 183 -11.96 -18.15 8.99
C ILE A 183 -13.12 -18.90 9.66
N PRO A 184 -13.06 -20.23 9.80
CA PRO A 184 -12.10 -21.11 9.13
C PRO A 184 -12.27 -21.02 7.61
N GLU A 185 -11.24 -21.39 6.85
CA GLU A 185 -11.21 -21.28 5.38
C GLU A 185 -12.26 -22.16 4.66
N GLN A 186 -13.16 -22.82 5.39
CA GLN A 186 -14.22 -23.67 4.84
C GLN A 186 -15.55 -23.39 5.58
N PRO A 187 -16.60 -22.90 4.88
CA PRO A 187 -16.59 -22.46 3.48
C PRO A 187 -15.74 -21.21 3.27
N LEU A 188 -15.00 -21.18 2.15
CA LEU A 188 -14.09 -20.08 1.82
C LEU A 188 -14.90 -18.91 1.28
N THR A 189 -14.84 -17.79 1.97
CA THR A 189 -15.51 -16.56 1.57
C THR A 189 -14.49 -15.45 1.47
N PHE A 190 -14.61 -14.64 0.42
CA PHE A 190 -13.73 -13.53 0.13
C PHE A 190 -14.48 -12.22 0.36
N LEU A 191 -13.89 -11.30 1.12
CA LEU A 191 -14.26 -9.90 1.09
C LEU A 191 -13.26 -9.18 0.16
N THR A 192 -13.76 -8.55 -0.89
CA THR A 192 -12.91 -7.88 -1.89
C THR A 192 -13.61 -6.66 -2.48
N ARG A 193 -12.88 -5.91 -3.31
CA ARG A 193 -13.44 -4.82 -4.10
C ARG A 193 -13.49 -5.21 -5.56
N VAL A 194 -14.55 -4.79 -6.24
CA VAL A 194 -14.68 -4.96 -7.70
C VAL A 194 -13.48 -4.31 -8.39
N GLY A 195 -12.89 -5.05 -9.33
CA GLY A 195 -11.73 -4.58 -10.10
C GLY A 195 -10.35 -4.90 -9.51
N VAL A 196 -10.28 -5.59 -8.36
CA VAL A 196 -9.03 -6.11 -7.79
C VAL A 196 -8.63 -7.46 -8.37
N ALA A 197 -9.62 -8.33 -8.62
CA ALA A 197 -9.38 -9.65 -9.21
C ALA A 197 -9.29 -9.56 -10.74
N ALA A 198 -8.62 -10.54 -11.34
CA ALA A 198 -8.53 -10.61 -12.79
C ALA A 198 -9.94 -10.83 -13.40
N PRO A 199 -10.29 -10.20 -14.54
CA PRO A 199 -11.62 -10.33 -15.14
C PRO A 199 -12.00 -11.78 -15.50
N ASP A 200 -11.01 -12.63 -15.75
CA ASP A 200 -11.15 -14.05 -16.08
C ASP A 200 -11.12 -14.97 -14.84
N SER A 201 -11.08 -14.40 -13.64
CA SER A 201 -11.21 -15.15 -12.39
C SER A 201 -12.67 -15.29 -11.97
N VAL A 202 -12.96 -16.28 -11.12
CA VAL A 202 -14.29 -16.47 -10.50
C VAL A 202 -14.83 -15.18 -9.87
N ILE A 203 -13.97 -14.41 -9.21
CA ILE A 203 -14.32 -13.12 -8.62
C ILE A 203 -14.66 -12.09 -9.71
N GLY A 204 -13.89 -12.07 -10.80
CA GLY A 204 -14.12 -11.18 -11.94
C GLY A 204 -15.46 -11.46 -12.63
N GLU A 205 -15.78 -12.74 -12.85
CA GLU A 205 -17.05 -13.16 -13.43
C GLU A 205 -18.23 -12.87 -12.49
N ALA A 206 -18.10 -13.17 -11.20
CA ALA A 206 -19.15 -12.91 -10.21
C ALA A 206 -19.41 -11.42 -9.99
N THR A 207 -18.49 -10.53 -10.37
CA THR A 207 -18.63 -9.07 -10.20
C THR A 207 -18.88 -8.32 -11.51
N ASP A 208 -19.12 -9.05 -12.60
CA ASP A 208 -19.39 -8.43 -13.90
C ASP A 208 -20.63 -7.52 -13.84
N GLY A 209 -20.51 -6.33 -14.44
CA GLY A 209 -21.54 -5.29 -14.43
C GLY A 209 -21.66 -4.47 -13.13
N LEU A 210 -20.89 -4.77 -12.08
CA LEU A 210 -20.83 -3.92 -10.88
C LEU A 210 -19.86 -2.74 -11.06
N PRO A 211 -20.08 -1.60 -10.39
CA PRO A 211 -19.13 -0.50 -10.38
C PRO A 211 -17.79 -0.91 -9.78
N ASP A 212 -16.69 -0.37 -10.33
CA ASP A 212 -15.36 -0.50 -9.73
C ASP A 212 -15.37 -0.01 -8.27
N ASP A 213 -14.55 -0.63 -7.41
CA ASP A 213 -14.37 -0.28 -5.99
C ASP A 213 -15.52 -0.66 -5.05
N THR A 214 -16.66 -1.12 -5.59
CA THR A 214 -17.78 -1.65 -4.79
C THR A 214 -17.30 -2.81 -3.92
N LEU A 215 -17.69 -2.79 -2.64
CA LEU A 215 -17.32 -3.81 -1.68
C LEU A 215 -18.26 -5.02 -1.84
N VAL A 216 -17.67 -6.20 -2.03
CA VAL A 216 -18.43 -7.43 -2.28
C VAL A 216 -17.93 -8.56 -1.40
N LEU A 217 -18.88 -9.39 -0.98
CA LEU A 217 -18.63 -10.66 -0.32
C LEU A 217 -18.92 -11.78 -1.30
N ILE A 218 -17.97 -12.68 -1.53
CA ILE A 218 -18.06 -13.77 -2.51
C ILE A 218 -17.84 -15.08 -1.80
N ASP A 219 -18.81 -15.99 -1.91
CA ASP A 219 -18.69 -17.36 -1.44
C ASP A 219 -18.09 -18.22 -2.56
N ALA A 220 -16.93 -18.84 -2.30
CA ALA A 220 -16.25 -19.72 -3.24
C ALA A 220 -17.00 -21.03 -3.51
N ALA A 221 -18.04 -21.35 -2.73
CA ALA A 221 -18.92 -22.48 -3.04
C ALA A 221 -19.98 -22.12 -4.10
N HIS A 222 -20.28 -20.84 -4.27
CA HIS A 222 -21.35 -20.32 -5.13
C HIS A 222 -20.78 -19.30 -6.12
N ASP A 223 -19.92 -19.79 -7.02
CA ASP A 223 -19.11 -19.07 -8.02
C ASP A 223 -19.89 -18.17 -9.01
N SER A 224 -21.21 -18.08 -8.90
CA SER A 224 -22.09 -17.42 -9.87
C SER A 224 -22.63 -16.06 -9.43
N ARG A 225 -22.51 -15.69 -8.15
CA ARG A 225 -22.94 -14.37 -7.67
C ARG A 225 -22.27 -13.96 -6.36
N PRO A 226 -22.16 -12.65 -6.06
CA PRO A 226 -21.77 -12.20 -4.74
C PRO A 226 -22.82 -12.61 -3.70
N ALA A 227 -22.37 -13.07 -2.54
CA ALA A 227 -23.19 -13.32 -1.37
C ALA A 227 -23.81 -12.01 -0.84
N ALA A 228 -23.04 -10.92 -0.93
CA ALA A 228 -23.51 -9.57 -0.66
C ALA A 228 -22.77 -8.54 -1.51
N VAL A 229 -23.49 -7.46 -1.85
CA VAL A 229 -22.94 -6.25 -2.47
C VAL A 229 -23.24 -5.11 -1.52
N VAL A 230 -22.19 -4.50 -0.97
CA VAL A 230 -22.31 -3.43 0.01
C VAL A 230 -22.24 -2.09 -0.72
N SER A 231 -23.24 -1.23 -0.48
CA SER A 231 -23.30 0.11 -1.04
C SER A 231 -22.11 0.96 -0.58
N ASP A 232 -21.75 2.00 -1.33
CA ASP A 232 -20.60 2.85 -0.98
C ASP A 232 -20.77 3.53 0.39
N GLU A 233 -21.99 3.96 0.73
CA GLU A 233 -22.32 4.56 2.02
C GLU A 233 -22.18 3.54 3.17
N ASP A 234 -22.73 2.34 2.97
CA ASP A 234 -22.62 1.26 3.94
C ASP A 234 -21.17 0.77 4.09
N ALA A 235 -20.39 0.75 3.01
CA ALA A 235 -18.98 0.36 3.06
C ALA A 235 -18.16 1.35 3.91
N VAL A 236 -18.47 2.65 3.86
CA VAL A 236 -17.82 3.68 4.69
C VAL A 236 -18.20 3.52 6.17
N THR A 237 -19.47 3.27 6.48
CA THR A 237 -19.90 3.08 7.87
C THR A 237 -19.38 1.75 8.43
N PHE A 238 -19.32 0.70 7.62
CA PHE A 238 -18.74 -0.58 7.97
C PHE A 238 -17.23 -0.45 8.23
N GLU A 239 -16.49 0.24 7.35
CA GLU A 239 -15.08 0.54 7.58
C GLU A 239 -14.90 1.27 8.91
N HIS A 240 -15.66 2.36 9.12
CA HIS A 240 -15.56 3.12 10.36
C HIS A 240 -15.82 2.25 11.60
N TRP A 241 -16.84 1.41 11.55
CA TRP A 241 -17.16 0.47 12.61
C TRP A 241 -16.02 -0.52 12.88
N VAL A 242 -15.47 -1.19 11.84
CA VAL A 242 -14.32 -2.09 11.99
C VAL A 242 -13.13 -1.38 12.62
N ARG A 243 -12.91 -0.10 12.28
CA ARG A 243 -11.81 0.70 12.85
C ARG A 243 -11.98 1.00 14.33
N THR A 244 -13.18 0.95 14.89
CA THR A 244 -13.38 1.07 16.35
C THR A 244 -13.00 -0.21 17.09
N LEU A 245 -12.87 -1.36 16.41
CA LEU A 245 -12.54 -2.63 17.04
C LEU A 245 -11.03 -2.75 17.33
N PRO A 246 -10.64 -3.40 18.44
CA PRO A 246 -9.24 -3.59 18.79
C PRO A 246 -8.57 -4.52 17.79
N GLU A 247 -7.37 -4.12 17.35
CA GLU A 247 -6.46 -4.92 16.54
C GLU A 247 -5.51 -5.67 17.50
N ASP A 248 -5.14 -6.90 17.16
CA ASP A 248 -4.35 -7.85 17.96
C ASP A 248 -2.98 -7.37 18.46
#